data_AF-A0A8J3VBC5-F1
#
_entry.id   AF-A0A8J3VBC5-F1
#
_cell.length_a   1.000
_cell.length_b   1.000
_cell.length_c   1.000
_cell.angle_alpha   90.00
_cell.angle_beta   90.00
_cell.angle_gamma   90.00
#
_symmetry.space_group_name_H-M   'P 1'
#
loop_
_entity.id
_entity.type
_entity.pdbx_description
1 polymer ?
#
loop_
_entity_poly.entity_id
_entity_poly.type
_entity_poly.pdbx_seq_one_letter_code
_entity_poly.pdbx_strand_id
1 'polypeptide(L)'
;MWSREAVLLYFAAVRLTGAWHPGPDLPGVGMAAFLVGEVHHDCVPWRPLTDDPMRRDPRLDPFRERAAFLIRDGERVATLYLRMEAWWEQTGGHLWWRTWSEAKEHVHGFVLTQAGAFDDFIVHADDVHDELPDWVNNMIEYRGETLTVQWLDDASSRTVRADVFGLDENGEPTPRL
;
A
#
# COMPACT_ATOMS: atom_id res chain seq x y z
N MET A 1 -6.54 -9.72 24.68
CA MET A 1 -5.52 -10.67 24.20
C MET A 1 -6.06 -11.26 22.91
N TRP A 2 -5.62 -10.77 21.75
CA TRP A 2 -6.09 -11.26 20.45
C TRP A 2 -4.98 -12.11 19.82
N SER A 3 -5.35 -13.29 19.31
CA SER A 3 -4.44 -14.24 18.66
C SER A 3 -3.95 -13.67 17.32
N ARG A 4 -2.75 -14.08 16.87
CA ARG A 4 -2.17 -13.80 15.54
C ARG A 4 -3.12 -14.14 14.37
N GLU A 5 -4.17 -14.91 14.62
CA GLU A 5 -5.22 -15.25 13.66
C GLU A 5 -6.28 -14.14 13.44
N ALA A 6 -6.43 -13.19 14.38
CA ALA A 6 -7.44 -12.14 14.28
C ALA A 6 -7.09 -11.05 13.26
N VAL A 7 -5.80 -10.78 13.06
CA VAL A 7 -5.32 -9.85 12.00
C VAL A 7 -5.64 -10.40 10.61
N LEU A 8 -5.68 -11.73 10.45
CA LEU A 8 -5.93 -12.40 9.16
C LEU A 8 -7.40 -12.40 8.74
N LEU A 9 -8.35 -12.37 9.69
CA LEU A 9 -9.78 -12.35 9.38
C LEU A 9 -10.29 -10.98 8.92
N TYR A 10 -9.62 -9.89 9.32
CA TYR A 10 -10.00 -8.54 8.86
C TYR A 10 -9.77 -8.38 7.35
N PHE A 11 -8.66 -8.92 6.81
CA PHE A 11 -8.36 -8.83 5.37
C PHE A 11 -9.12 -9.84 4.50
N ALA A 12 -9.60 -10.95 5.06
CA ALA A 12 -10.41 -11.92 4.31
C ALA A 12 -11.82 -11.39 3.96
N ALA A 13 -12.35 -10.41 4.69
CA ALA A 13 -13.69 -9.87 4.47
C ALA A 13 -13.80 -8.92 3.26
N VAL A 14 -12.68 -8.37 2.77
CA VAL A 14 -12.67 -7.40 1.64
C VAL A 14 -12.70 -8.09 0.27
N ARG A 15 -12.58 -9.43 0.21
CA ARG A 15 -12.40 -10.18 -1.05
C ARG A 15 -13.58 -11.06 -1.48
N LEU A 16 -14.81 -10.76 -1.05
CA LEU A 16 -16.02 -11.54 -1.41
C LEU A 16 -17.16 -10.69 -2.00
N THR A 17 -16.89 -9.94 -3.07
CA THR A 17 -17.94 -9.57 -4.04
C THR A 17 -17.37 -9.62 -5.44
N GLY A 18 -17.57 -10.74 -6.13
CA GLY A 18 -17.19 -10.85 -7.54
C GLY A 18 -17.04 -12.26 -8.10
N ALA A 19 -17.83 -13.23 -7.65
CA ALA A 19 -17.95 -14.51 -8.34
C ALA A 19 -19.20 -14.49 -9.23
N TRP A 20 -19.02 -14.61 -10.55
CA TRP A 20 -20.10 -14.95 -11.48
C TRP A 20 -19.59 -15.97 -12.51
N HIS A 21 -20.37 -17.04 -12.70
CA HIS A 21 -20.12 -18.17 -13.59
C HIS A 21 -20.51 -17.84 -15.06
N PRO A 22 -19.82 -18.39 -16.08
CA PRO A 22 -20.26 -18.27 -17.46
C PRO A 22 -21.30 -19.35 -17.82
N GLY A 23 -22.40 -18.93 -18.46
CA GLY A 23 -23.37 -19.80 -19.14
C GLY A 23 -23.20 -19.73 -20.68
N PRO A 24 -23.76 -20.68 -21.45
CA PRO A 24 -23.09 -21.26 -22.60
C PRO A 24 -23.48 -20.71 -23.99
N ASP A 25 -22.61 -21.02 -24.94
CA ASP A 25 -22.70 -20.89 -26.40
C ASP A 25 -24.09 -21.10 -27.04
N LEU A 26 -24.39 -20.30 -28.06
CA LEU A 26 -25.07 -20.75 -29.29
C LEU A 26 -24.58 -19.95 -30.54
N PRO A 27 -24.72 -20.52 -31.75
CA PRO A 27 -23.80 -20.30 -32.86
C PRO A 27 -24.37 -19.46 -34.03
N GLY A 28 -23.46 -18.96 -34.86
CA GLY A 28 -23.66 -18.94 -36.32
C GLY A 28 -23.66 -17.58 -37.03
N VAL A 29 -22.75 -17.50 -38.02
CA VAL A 29 -22.91 -16.98 -39.39
C VAL A 29 -21.97 -15.81 -39.77
N GLY A 30 -21.12 -16.09 -40.77
CA GLY A 30 -20.89 -15.18 -41.90
C GLY A 30 -19.62 -14.34 -41.87
N MET A 31 -18.60 -14.77 -42.62
CA MET A 31 -17.46 -13.93 -43.01
C MET A 31 -17.90 -12.72 -43.85
N ALA A 32 -17.39 -11.55 -43.49
CA ALA A 32 -17.10 -10.47 -44.43
C ALA A 32 -15.82 -9.77 -43.98
N ALA A 33 -14.72 -10.02 -44.69
CA ALA A 33 -13.48 -9.26 -44.54
C ALA A 33 -13.70 -7.85 -45.12
N PHE A 34 -13.82 -6.87 -44.25
CA PHE A 34 -13.67 -5.46 -44.58
C PHE A 34 -12.41 -4.96 -43.88
N LEU A 35 -11.46 -4.41 -44.65
CA LEU A 35 -10.38 -3.60 -44.13
C LEU A 35 -10.99 -2.32 -43.56
N VAL A 36 -11.35 -2.36 -42.28
CA VAL A 36 -11.61 -1.19 -41.44
C VAL A 36 -10.32 -0.97 -40.67
N GLY A 37 -9.74 0.23 -40.78
CA GLY A 37 -8.59 0.62 -39.98
C GLY A 37 -8.87 0.30 -38.51
N GLU A 38 -7.86 -0.21 -37.81
CA GLU A 38 -7.91 -0.44 -36.37
C GLU A 38 -8.26 0.87 -35.67
N VAL A 39 -9.56 1.10 -35.49
CA VAL A 39 -10.04 1.86 -34.35
C VAL A 39 -9.82 0.90 -33.20
N HIS A 40 -8.70 1.06 -32.50
CA HIS A 40 -8.58 0.51 -31.16
C HIS A 40 -9.85 0.94 -30.43
N HIS A 41 -10.70 -0.02 -30.10
CA HIS A 41 -11.71 0.19 -29.08
C HIS A 41 -10.91 0.48 -27.82
N ASP A 42 -10.67 1.77 -27.56
CA ASP A 42 -10.09 2.28 -26.33
C ASP A 42 -11.05 1.90 -25.21
N CYS A 43 -10.92 0.67 -24.71
CA CYS A 43 -11.45 0.29 -23.42
C CYS A 43 -10.72 1.15 -22.39
N VAL A 44 -11.32 2.28 -22.04
CA VAL A 44 -10.80 3.17 -20.99
C VAL A 44 -10.65 2.35 -19.71
N PRO A 45 -9.46 2.28 -19.11
CA PRO A 45 -9.17 1.29 -18.10
C PRO A 45 -9.92 1.62 -16.79
N TRP A 46 -10.56 0.59 -16.23
CA TRP A 46 -11.21 0.64 -14.92
C TRP A 46 -10.22 0.84 -13.76
N ARG A 47 -8.93 0.67 -14.03
CA ARG A 47 -7.80 0.85 -13.11
C ARG A 47 -6.88 1.95 -13.65
N PRO A 48 -6.05 2.59 -12.81
CA PRO A 48 -5.01 3.47 -13.30
C PRO A 48 -4.13 2.74 -14.31
N LEU A 49 -3.66 3.45 -15.34
CA LEU A 49 -2.64 2.93 -16.24
C LEU A 49 -1.34 2.77 -15.44
N THR A 50 -1.00 1.53 -15.08
CA THR A 50 0.20 1.18 -14.32
C THR A 50 1.51 1.41 -15.07
N ASP A 51 1.44 1.75 -16.36
CA ASP A 51 2.62 1.92 -17.23
C ASP A 51 3.26 3.31 -17.13
N ASP A 52 2.62 4.26 -16.43
CA ASP A 52 3.23 5.57 -16.16
C ASP A 52 4.22 5.44 -14.99
N PRO A 53 5.54 5.66 -15.19
CA PRO A 53 6.50 5.53 -14.12
C PRO A 53 6.21 6.52 -13.00
N MET A 54 5.75 6.00 -11.86
CA MET A 54 5.53 6.80 -10.66
C MET A 54 6.78 7.64 -10.34
N ARG A 55 6.58 8.95 -10.20
CA ARG A 55 7.66 9.85 -9.81
C ARG A 55 7.96 9.67 -8.33
N ARG A 56 9.09 9.02 -8.05
CA ARG A 56 9.66 8.86 -6.71
C ARG A 56 9.96 10.22 -6.07
N ASP A 57 9.56 10.42 -4.82
CA ASP A 57 9.94 11.56 -3.99
C ASP A 57 11.29 11.27 -3.30
N PRO A 58 12.37 11.99 -3.66
CA PRO A 58 13.69 11.76 -3.07
C PRO A 58 13.75 12.11 -1.57
N ARG A 59 12.80 12.89 -1.04
CA ARG A 59 12.75 13.24 0.39
C ARG A 59 12.42 12.03 1.27
N LEU A 60 11.73 11.05 0.72
CA LEU A 60 11.35 9.81 1.41
C LEU A 60 12.46 8.75 1.40
N ASP A 61 13.52 8.94 0.61
CA ASP A 61 14.57 7.93 0.44
C ASP A 61 15.27 7.48 1.72
N PRO A 62 15.54 8.34 2.71
CA PRO A 62 16.08 7.90 4.00
C PRO A 62 15.14 6.96 4.76
N PHE A 63 13.83 7.10 4.58
CA PHE A 63 12.78 6.40 5.33
C PHE A 63 12.13 5.25 4.52
N ARG A 64 12.58 5.04 3.29
CA ARG A 64 12.03 4.04 2.39
C ARG A 64 12.31 2.62 2.89
N GLU A 65 11.26 1.81 2.97
CA GLU A 65 11.33 0.42 3.46
C GLU A 65 12.08 0.32 4.81
N ARG A 66 11.87 1.31 5.67
CA ARG A 66 12.67 1.54 6.89
C ARG A 66 11.89 1.11 8.13
N ALA A 67 12.55 0.34 8.99
CA ALA A 67 12.02 0.03 10.31
C ALA A 67 12.57 0.97 11.37
N ALA A 68 11.85 1.07 12.48
CA ALA A 68 12.29 1.80 13.66
C ALA A 68 11.75 1.19 14.96
N PHE A 69 12.38 1.57 16.07
CA PHE A 69 11.78 1.43 17.39
C PHE A 69 11.14 2.74 17.81
N LEU A 70 9.91 2.66 18.32
CA LEU A 70 9.23 3.79 18.94
C LEU A 70 9.54 3.76 20.44
N ILE A 71 10.01 4.88 20.96
CA ILE A 71 10.54 5.03 22.32
C ILE A 71 9.73 6.08 23.06
N ARG A 72 9.30 5.74 24.28
CA ARG A 72 8.65 6.63 25.25
C ARG A 72 9.47 6.60 26.52
N ASP A 73 9.88 7.76 27.03
CA ASP A 73 10.65 7.89 28.28
C ASP A 73 11.91 6.99 28.34
N GLY A 74 12.54 6.74 27.19
CA GLY A 74 13.71 5.86 27.07
C GLY A 74 13.41 4.37 26.91
N GLU A 75 12.14 3.96 26.97
CA GLU A 75 11.70 2.58 26.81
C GLU A 75 11.07 2.34 25.43
N ARG A 76 11.39 1.21 24.80
CA ARG A 76 10.76 0.80 23.54
C ARG A 76 9.30 0.40 23.80
N VAL A 77 8.36 1.10 23.17
CA VAL A 77 6.92 0.83 23.27
C VAL A 77 6.36 0.12 22.05
N ALA A 78 6.98 0.28 20.88
CA ALA A 78 6.55 -0.38 19.65
C ALA A 78 7.68 -0.55 18.63
N THR A 79 7.36 -1.28 17.57
CA THR A 79 8.16 -1.41 16.34
C THR A 79 7.36 -0.77 15.22
N LEU A 80 8.00 0.08 14.43
CA LEU A 80 7.45 0.71 13.24
C LEU A 80 8.12 0.11 12.00
N TYR A 81 7.36 -0.04 10.92
CA TYR A 81 7.88 -0.26 9.58
C TYR A 81 7.19 0.69 8.60
N LEU A 82 7.96 1.43 7.81
CA LEU A 82 7.45 2.33 6.78
C LEU A 82 7.69 1.74 5.39
N ARG A 83 6.64 1.77 4.57
CA ARG A 83 6.64 1.34 3.18
C ARG A 83 6.15 2.48 2.28
N MET A 84 6.72 2.61 1.09
CA MET A 84 6.25 3.60 0.11
C MET A 84 5.41 2.90 -0.95
N GLU A 85 4.18 3.36 -1.14
CA GLU A 85 3.24 2.79 -2.09
C GLU A 85 2.80 3.83 -3.12
N ALA A 86 2.58 3.35 -4.34
CA ALA A 86 2.00 4.16 -5.41
C ALA A 86 0.49 4.28 -5.20
N TRP A 87 -0.01 5.51 -5.18
CA TRP A 87 -1.42 5.82 -5.04
C TRP A 87 -1.92 6.65 -6.21
N TRP A 88 -3.16 6.37 -6.62
CA TRP A 88 -3.89 7.14 -7.62
C TRP A 88 -5.27 7.48 -7.08
N GLU A 89 -5.70 8.70 -7.30
CA GLU A 89 -7.04 9.14 -6.93
C GLU A 89 -7.91 9.22 -8.18
N GLN A 90 -9.17 8.82 -8.06
CA GLN A 90 -10.12 9.04 -9.16
C GLN A 90 -10.50 10.53 -9.19
N THR A 91 -10.03 11.26 -10.20
CA THR A 91 -10.26 12.69 -10.36
C THR A 91 -11.50 13.01 -11.21
N GLY A 92 -12.05 12.02 -11.92
CA GLY A 92 -13.25 12.19 -12.73
C GLY A 92 -13.82 10.86 -13.24
N GLY A 93 -15.00 10.93 -13.86
CA GLY A 93 -15.60 9.77 -14.52
C GLY A 93 -17.13 9.74 -14.53
N HIS A 94 -17.67 8.95 -15.45
CA HIS A 94 -19.07 8.51 -15.48
C HIS A 94 -19.13 6.98 -15.68
N LEU A 95 -20.33 6.44 -15.91
CA LEU A 95 -20.60 4.99 -15.89
C LEU A 95 -19.65 4.14 -16.78
N TRP A 96 -19.11 4.70 -17.87
CA TRP A 96 -18.24 4.00 -18.82
C TRP A 96 -16.85 4.62 -18.99
N TRP A 97 -16.45 5.59 -18.15
CA TRP A 97 -15.08 6.14 -18.18
C TRP A 97 -14.66 6.68 -16.81
N ARG A 98 -13.37 6.60 -16.51
CA ARG A 98 -12.76 7.21 -15.33
C ARG A 98 -11.52 7.99 -15.73
N THR A 99 -11.23 9.03 -14.97
CA THR A 99 -9.94 9.73 -15.01
C THR A 99 -9.30 9.59 -13.65
N TRP A 100 -8.00 9.33 -13.67
CA TRP A 100 -7.17 9.15 -12.49
C TRP A 100 -6.19 10.31 -12.38
N SER A 101 -5.74 10.62 -11.17
CA SER A 101 -4.60 11.51 -10.94
C SER A 101 -3.32 10.90 -11.50
N GLU A 102 -2.26 11.70 -11.55
CA GLU A 102 -0.90 11.17 -11.61
C GLU A 102 -0.62 10.30 -10.38
N ALA A 103 0.28 9.32 -10.52
CA ALA A 103 0.71 8.47 -9.43
C ALA A 103 1.48 9.30 -8.38
N LYS A 104 1.06 9.23 -7.12
CA LYS A 104 1.76 9.86 -5.99
C LYS A 104 2.31 8.80 -5.04
N GLU A 105 3.43 9.08 -4.38
CA GLU A 105 3.96 8.23 -3.31
C GLU A 105 3.31 8.56 -1.98
N HIS A 106 2.67 7.56 -1.37
CA HIS A 106 2.12 7.64 -0.02
C HIS A 106 2.94 6.73 0.90
N VAL A 107 2.91 7.02 2.19
CA VAL A 107 3.64 6.24 3.19
C VAL A 107 2.64 5.37 3.93
N HIS A 108 2.87 4.05 3.90
CA HIS A 108 2.12 3.08 4.68
C HIS A 108 2.96 2.66 5.90
N GLY A 109 2.50 3.03 7.09
CA GLY A 109 3.13 2.71 8.35
C GLY A 109 2.47 1.51 9.02
N PHE A 110 3.28 0.57 9.48
CA PHE A 110 2.86 -0.60 10.24
C PHE A 110 3.44 -0.53 11.64
N VAL A 111 2.61 -0.71 12.66
CA VAL A 111 3.03 -0.62 14.07
C VAL A 111 2.69 -1.92 14.80
N LEU A 112 3.68 -2.48 15.48
CA LEU A 112 3.49 -3.58 16.43
C LEU A 112 3.97 -3.15 17.81
N THR A 113 3.02 -2.98 18.72
CA THR A 113 3.29 -2.64 20.13
C THR A 113 3.98 -3.79 20.87
N GLN A 114 4.70 -3.51 21.96
CA GLN A 114 5.28 -4.57 22.81
C GLN A 114 4.23 -5.52 23.41
N ALA A 115 2.98 -5.06 23.55
CA ALA A 115 1.85 -5.88 23.99
C ALA A 115 1.30 -6.81 22.89
N GLY A 116 1.86 -6.75 21.67
CA GLY A 116 1.45 -7.55 20.52
C GLY A 116 0.22 -7.02 19.78
N ALA A 117 -0.28 -5.83 20.11
CA ALA A 117 -1.31 -5.17 19.31
C ALA A 117 -0.69 -4.60 18.03
N PHE A 118 -1.34 -4.89 16.91
CA PHE A 118 -1.00 -4.43 15.57
C PHE A 118 -1.91 -3.26 15.17
N ASP A 119 -1.35 -2.33 14.41
CA ASP A 119 -2.03 -1.16 13.86
C ASP A 119 -1.34 -0.76 12.54
N ASP A 120 -2.06 -0.06 11.67
CA ASP A 120 -1.52 0.55 10.46
C ASP A 120 -2.03 1.98 10.27
N PHE A 121 -1.33 2.76 9.47
CA PHE A 121 -1.75 4.11 9.07
C PHE A 121 -1.21 4.48 7.70
N ILE A 122 -1.86 5.43 7.05
CA ILE A 122 -1.45 5.97 5.75
C ILE A 122 -1.19 7.46 5.93
N VAL A 123 -0.02 7.92 5.47
CA VAL A 123 0.26 9.35 5.27
C VAL A 123 0.11 9.63 3.78
N HIS A 124 -0.84 10.50 3.44
CA HIS A 124 -1.06 10.88 2.04
C HIS A 124 0.08 11.74 1.53
N ALA A 125 0.35 11.70 0.22
CA ALA A 125 1.43 12.48 -0.39
C ALA A 125 1.37 13.97 -0.07
N ASP A 126 0.16 14.51 0.08
CA ASP A 126 -0.06 15.93 0.37
C ASP A 126 0.27 16.26 1.85
N ASP A 127 0.22 15.27 2.76
CA ASP A 127 0.51 15.42 4.20
C ASP A 127 1.97 15.07 4.54
N VAL A 128 2.69 14.36 3.66
CA VAL A 128 4.11 13.98 3.86
C VAL A 128 4.99 15.19 4.17
N HIS A 129 4.68 16.36 3.61
CA HIS A 129 5.45 17.56 3.85
C HIS A 129 5.49 17.97 5.34
N ASP A 130 4.38 17.76 6.04
CA ASP A 130 4.21 18.17 7.44
C ASP A 130 4.85 17.16 8.40
N GLU A 131 4.90 15.89 8.00
CA GLU A 131 5.50 14.79 8.78
C GLU A 131 7.04 14.74 8.71
N LEU A 132 7.61 15.08 7.55
CA LEU A 132 9.05 14.94 7.29
C LEU A 132 9.96 15.67 8.30
N PRO A 133 9.67 16.90 8.76
CA PRO A 133 10.49 17.58 9.76
C PRO A 133 10.64 16.76 11.05
N ASP A 134 9.58 16.12 11.51
CA ASP A 134 9.62 15.32 12.73
C ASP A 134 10.42 14.04 12.52
N TRP A 135 10.26 13.37 11.37
CA TRP A 135 10.99 12.14 11.08
C TRP A 135 12.50 12.37 10.99
N VAL A 136 12.91 13.49 10.38
CA VAL A 136 14.31 13.95 10.33
C VAL A 136 14.85 14.23 11.73
N ASN A 137 14.00 14.72 12.63
CA ASN A 137 14.34 14.96 14.04
C ASN A 137 14.15 13.73 14.93
N ASN A 138 13.98 12.54 14.36
CA ASN A 138 13.76 11.29 15.09
C ASN A 138 12.50 11.32 15.97
N MET A 139 11.42 11.88 15.45
CA MET A 139 10.12 11.94 16.10
C MET A 139 9.03 11.44 15.14
N ILE A 140 7.94 10.91 15.69
CA ILE A 140 6.73 10.59 14.93
C ILE A 140 5.50 10.83 15.81
N GLU A 141 4.45 11.39 15.24
CA GLU A 141 3.14 11.42 15.91
C GLU A 141 2.42 10.09 15.67
N TYR A 142 2.04 9.42 16.75
CA TYR A 142 1.28 8.18 16.68
C TYR A 142 0.18 8.19 17.74
N ARG A 143 -1.08 8.12 17.29
CA ARG A 143 -2.28 8.18 18.16
C ARG A 143 -2.34 9.42 19.06
N GLY A 144 -1.96 10.58 18.51
CA GLY A 144 -1.97 11.86 19.22
C GLY A 144 -0.84 12.03 20.23
N GLU A 145 0.19 11.19 20.16
CA GLU A 145 1.38 11.24 21.01
C GLU A 145 2.64 11.30 20.14
N THR A 146 3.53 12.24 20.44
CA THR A 146 4.85 12.32 19.81
C THR A 146 5.82 11.35 20.49
N LEU A 147 6.37 10.42 19.72
CA LEU A 147 7.30 9.40 20.20
C LEU A 147 8.69 9.61 19.60
N THR A 148 9.73 9.31 20.37
CA THR A 148 11.11 9.28 19.85
C THR A 148 11.28 8.05 18.97
N VAL A 149 11.91 8.22 17.82
CA VAL A 149 12.14 7.19 16.83
C VAL A 149 13.60 6.82 16.78
N GLN A 150 13.90 5.52 16.87
CA GLN A 150 15.23 5.01 16.57
C GLN A 150 15.17 4.25 15.25
N TRP A 151 15.56 4.94 14.16
CA TRP A 151 15.62 4.34 12.83
C TRP A 151 16.67 3.22 12.78
N LEU A 152 16.31 2.11 12.14
CA LEU A 152 17.18 0.95 11.96
C LEU A 152 17.91 1.00 10.61
N ASP A 153 19.03 0.30 10.49
CA ASP A 153 19.70 0.13 9.20
C ASP A 153 18.89 -0.75 8.21
N ASP A 154 19.33 -0.84 6.96
CA ASP A 154 18.61 -1.56 5.89
C ASP A 154 18.55 -3.06 6.14
N ALA A 155 19.55 -3.64 6.79
CA ALA A 155 19.59 -5.07 7.09
C ALA A 155 18.58 -5.40 8.18
N SER A 156 18.60 -4.65 9.28
CA SER A 156 17.67 -4.77 10.40
C SER A 156 16.24 -4.46 9.97
N SER A 157 16.05 -3.49 9.06
CA SER A 157 14.72 -3.16 8.51
C SER A 157 14.13 -4.33 7.72
N ARG A 158 14.94 -5.00 6.89
CA ARG A 158 14.51 -6.21 6.18
C ARG A 158 14.15 -7.35 7.13
N THR A 159 14.93 -7.54 8.19
CA THR A 159 14.63 -8.54 9.23
C THR A 159 13.31 -8.21 9.94
N VAL A 160 13.09 -6.95 10.33
CA VAL A 160 11.83 -6.54 10.96
C VAL A 160 10.64 -6.76 10.02
N ARG A 161 10.76 -6.38 8.74
CA ARG A 161 9.73 -6.60 7.74
C ARG A 161 9.31 -8.07 7.66
N ALA A 162 10.29 -8.97 7.48
CA ALA A 162 10.02 -10.40 7.33
C ALA A 162 9.57 -11.07 8.64
N ASP A 163 10.29 -10.85 9.73
CA ASP A 163 10.13 -11.66 10.95
C ASP A 163 9.10 -11.09 11.92
N VAL A 164 8.96 -9.76 11.96
CA VAL A 164 8.02 -9.07 12.87
C VAL A 164 6.67 -8.88 12.19
N PHE A 165 6.69 -8.36 10.96
CA PHE A 165 5.46 -8.04 10.23
C PHE A 165 5.02 -9.14 9.25
N GLY A 166 5.88 -10.13 8.94
CA GLY A 166 5.52 -11.22 8.04
C GLY A 166 5.37 -10.77 6.59
N LEU A 167 5.99 -9.68 6.19
CA LEU A 167 5.84 -9.07 4.87
C LEU A 167 6.98 -9.47 3.93
N ASP A 168 6.64 -9.76 2.68
CA ASP A 168 7.62 -10.02 1.62
C ASP A 168 8.22 -8.71 1.05
N GLU A 169 8.98 -8.81 -0.05
CA GLU A 169 9.56 -7.63 -0.71
C GLU A 169 8.53 -6.69 -1.34
N ASN A 170 7.35 -7.21 -1.65
CA ASN A 170 6.21 -6.46 -2.16
C ASN A 170 5.28 -6.03 -1.02
N GLY A 171 5.73 -6.11 0.24
CA GLY A 171 4.90 -5.78 1.40
C GLY A 171 3.62 -6.61 1.52
N GLU A 172 3.57 -7.76 0.85
CA GLU A 172 2.45 -8.70 0.92
C GLU A 172 2.70 -9.70 2.06
N PRO A 173 1.64 -10.20 2.72
CA PRO A 173 1.80 -11.26 3.72
C PRO A 173 2.47 -12.48 3.09
N THR A 174 3.59 -12.93 3.68
CA THR A 174 4.26 -14.16 3.23
C THR A 174 3.33 -15.37 3.42
N PRO A 175 3.00 -16.11 2.35
CA PRO A 175 2.21 -17.32 2.47
C PRO A 175 3.01 -18.37 3.26
N ARG A 176 2.41 -18.94 4.31
CA ARG A 176 3.06 -20.02 5.05
C ARG A 176 3.00 -21.30 4.21
N LEU A 177 4.16 -21.95 4.06
CA LEU A 177 4.29 -23.32 3.54
C LEU A 177 3.71 -24.35 4.52
#